data_AF-A0A0S8ATE2-F1
#
_entry.id   AF-A0A0S8ATE2-F1
#
_cell.length_a   1.000
_cell.length_b   1.000
_cell.length_c   1.000
_cell.angle_alpha   90.00
_cell.angle_beta   90.00
_cell.angle_gamma   90.00
#
_symmetry.space_group_name_H-M   'P 1'
#
loop_
_entity.id
_entity.type
_entity.pdbx_description
1 polymer ?
#
loop_
_entity_poly.entity_id
_entity_poly.type
_entity_poly.pdbx_seq_one_letter_code
_entity_poly.pdbx_strand_id
1 'polypeptide(L)'
;MGEQFNRGGDDRFMILENKAEQIRKLLFGALLLAKDGWKEELLGSPEGREVMKTVEQAEEEFMDPRPTDPVSRLDRALSVINTRARAFVRLIDYLARHKQG
;
A
#
# COMPACT_ATOMS: atom_id res chain seq x y z
N MET A 1 -33.89 -11.89 -17.75
CA MET A 1 -33.19 -10.58 -17.81
C MET A 1 -32.36 -10.24 -16.57
N GLY A 2 -32.29 -11.08 -15.52
CA GLY A 2 -31.44 -10.81 -14.34
C GLY A 2 -29.97 -11.26 -14.45
N GLU A 3 -29.67 -12.27 -15.28
CA GLU A 3 -28.32 -12.86 -15.37
C GLU A 3 -27.30 -11.99 -16.14
N GLN A 4 -27.73 -11.20 -17.14
CA GLN A 4 -26.84 -10.30 -17.88
C GLN A 4 -26.42 -9.08 -17.05
N PHE A 5 -27.30 -8.57 -16.18
CA PHE A 5 -26.96 -7.49 -15.25
C PHE A 5 -25.98 -7.96 -14.16
N ASN A 6 -26.11 -9.20 -13.69
CA ASN A 6 -25.23 -9.75 -12.67
C ASN A 6 -23.80 -9.98 -13.20
N ARG A 7 -23.65 -10.53 -14.42
CA ARG A 7 -22.33 -10.68 -15.08
C ARG A 7 -21.61 -9.35 -15.27
N GLY A 8 -22.32 -8.32 -15.74
CA GLY A 8 -21.72 -7.00 -15.94
C GLY A 8 -21.27 -6.32 -14.63
N GLY A 9 -21.92 -6.65 -13.50
CA GLY A 9 -21.49 -6.23 -12.16
C GLY A 9 -20.24 -6.99 -11.71
N ASP A 10 -20.27 -8.33 -11.80
CA ASP A 10 -19.16 -9.20 -11.42
C ASP A 10 -17.87 -8.88 -12.21
N ASP A 11 -17.98 -8.62 -13.50
CA ASP A 11 -16.84 -8.25 -14.35
C ASP A 11 -16.21 -6.91 -13.93
N ARG A 12 -17.01 -5.92 -13.55
CA ARG A 12 -16.51 -4.62 -13.08
C ARG A 12 -15.83 -4.76 -11.71
N PHE A 13 -16.38 -5.56 -10.80
CA PHE A 13 -15.77 -5.82 -9.50
C PHE A 13 -14.43 -6.54 -9.64
N MET A 14 -14.35 -7.58 -10.49
CA MET A 14 -13.07 -8.24 -10.79
C MET A 14 -12.03 -7.28 -11.34
N ILE A 15 -12.41 -6.35 -12.22
CA ILE A 15 -11.49 -5.31 -12.74
C ILE A 15 -10.98 -4.40 -11.62
N LEU A 16 -11.86 -3.97 -10.71
CA LEU A 16 -11.48 -3.12 -9.57
C LEU A 16 -10.57 -3.85 -8.60
N GLU A 17 -10.87 -5.10 -8.28
CA GLU A 17 -10.03 -5.96 -7.43
C GLU A 17 -8.63 -6.14 -8.04
N ASN A 18 -8.55 -6.45 -9.34
CA ASN A 18 -7.28 -6.58 -10.04
C ASN A 18 -6.45 -5.28 -10.01
N LYS A 19 -7.10 -4.13 -10.23
CA LYS A 19 -6.44 -2.82 -10.15
C LYS A 19 -5.95 -2.53 -8.73
N ALA A 20 -6.77 -2.77 -7.72
CA ALA A 20 -6.39 -2.58 -6.33
C ALA A 20 -5.20 -3.49 -5.95
N GLU A 21 -5.23 -4.75 -6.39
CA GLU A 21 -4.12 -5.68 -6.17
C GLU A 21 -2.82 -5.20 -6.82
N GLN A 22 -2.88 -4.73 -8.07
CA GLN A 22 -1.72 -4.17 -8.77
C GLN A 22 -1.16 -2.95 -8.05
N ILE A 23 -2.00 -1.98 -7.67
CA ILE A 23 -1.57 -0.77 -6.95
C ILE A 23 -0.93 -1.16 -5.60
N ARG A 24 -1.54 -2.08 -4.87
CA ARG A 24 -1.02 -2.59 -3.60
C ARG A 24 0.36 -3.22 -3.76
N LYS A 25 0.58 -4.02 -4.81
CA LYS A 25 1.88 -4.65 -5.13
C LYS A 25 2.92 -3.60 -5.53
N LEU A 26 2.55 -2.61 -6.35
CA LEU A 26 3.44 -1.53 -6.75
C LEU A 26 3.89 -0.69 -5.55
N LEU A 27 2.96 -0.31 -4.67
CA LEU A 27 3.27 0.43 -3.45
C LEU A 27 4.19 -0.38 -2.51
N PHE A 28 3.99 -1.69 -2.41
CA PHE A 28 4.88 -2.54 -1.63
C PHE A 28 6.30 -2.56 -2.18
N GLY A 29 6.44 -2.78 -3.50
CA GLY A 29 7.75 -2.76 -4.15
C GLY A 29 8.43 -1.40 -4.00
N ALA A 30 7.67 -0.30 -4.15
CA ALA A 30 8.19 1.04 -3.95
C ALA A 30 8.69 1.28 -2.51
N LEU A 31 7.94 0.84 -1.50
CA LEU A 31 8.35 0.93 -0.10
C LEU A 31 9.62 0.11 0.18
N LEU A 32 9.71 -1.12 -0.31
CA LEU A 32 10.91 -1.96 -0.15
C LEU A 32 12.15 -1.30 -0.76
N LEU A 33 12.03 -0.84 -2.01
CA LEU A 33 13.13 -0.18 -2.71
C LEU A 33 13.54 1.12 -2.01
N ALA A 34 12.56 1.89 -1.54
CA ALA A 34 12.81 3.13 -0.84
C ALA A 34 13.48 2.90 0.52
N LYS A 35 13.00 1.92 1.29
CA LYS A 35 13.57 1.52 2.58
C LYS A 35 15.04 1.16 2.44
N ASP A 36 15.37 0.30 1.48
CA ASP A 36 16.74 -0.16 1.26
C ASP A 36 17.62 0.96 0.69
N GLY A 37 17.09 1.77 -0.22
CA GLY A 37 17.81 2.88 -0.85
C GLY A 37 18.18 4.03 0.08
N TRP A 38 17.44 4.23 1.17
CA TRP A 38 17.64 5.33 2.13
C TRP A 38 17.88 4.84 3.56
N LYS A 39 18.34 3.59 3.72
CA LYS A 39 18.46 2.96 5.03
C LYS A 39 19.40 3.71 5.97
N GLU A 40 20.54 4.18 5.46
CA GLU A 40 21.54 4.89 6.27
C GLU A 40 20.99 6.24 6.75
N GLU A 41 20.34 6.99 5.86
CA GLU A 41 19.71 8.29 6.16
C GLU A 41 18.56 8.16 7.14
N LEU A 42 17.77 7.09 7.04
CA LEU A 42 16.68 6.80 7.97
C LEU A 42 17.21 6.42 9.36
N LEU A 43 18.25 5.60 9.45
CA LEU A 43 18.80 5.19 10.75
C LEU A 43 19.64 6.28 11.43
N GLY A 44 20.08 7.29 10.66
CA GLY A 44 20.91 8.40 11.14
C GLY A 44 20.24 9.35 12.12
N SER A 45 18.91 9.37 12.21
CA SER A 45 18.18 10.27 13.13
C SER A 45 17.06 9.55 13.91
N PRO A 46 16.63 10.09 15.06
CA PRO A 46 15.43 9.58 15.74
C PRO A 46 14.16 9.69 14.88
N GLU A 47 14.00 10.78 14.13
CA GLU A 47 12.85 10.99 13.23
C GLU A 47 12.85 9.97 12.08
N GLY A 48 14.00 9.71 11.47
CA GLY A 48 14.16 8.72 10.42
C GLY A 48 13.87 7.29 10.88
N ARG A 49 14.19 6.96 12.15
CA ARG A 49 13.84 5.66 12.75
C ARG A 49 12.33 5.49 12.93
N GLU A 50 11.61 6.56 13.28
CA GLU A 50 10.14 6.53 13.33
C GLU A 50 9.52 6.40 11.94
N VAL A 51 10.13 7.00 10.92
CA VAL A 51 9.75 6.80 9.51
C VAL A 51 10.00 5.35 9.08
N MET A 52 11.18 4.80 9.38
CA MET A 52 11.54 3.40 9.12
C MET A 52 10.52 2.44 9.73
N LYS A 53 10.17 2.63 11.00
CA LYS A 53 9.14 1.84 11.68
C LYS A 53 7.78 1.94 11.00
N THR A 54 7.40 3.12 10.51
CA THR A 54 6.14 3.32 9.77
C THR A 54 6.15 2.53 8.46
N VAL A 55 7.28 2.50 7.76
CA VAL A 55 7.45 1.73 6.53
C VAL A 55 7.37 0.23 6.81
N GLU A 56 8.07 -0.27 7.83
CA GLU A 56 8.03 -1.68 8.25
C GLU A 56 6.61 -2.13 8.62
N GLN A 57 5.86 -1.31 9.37
CA GLN A 57 4.45 -1.61 9.68
C GLN A 57 3.56 -1.70 8.44
N ALA A 58 3.80 -0.86 7.42
CA ALA A 58 3.05 -0.91 6.17
C ALA A 58 3.41 -2.12 5.28
N GLU A 59 4.58 -2.73 5.51
CA GLU A 59 5.00 -3.98 4.88
C GLU A 59 4.30 -5.19 5.50
N GLU A 60 4.18 -5.21 6.85
CA GLU A 60 3.54 -6.28 7.62
C GLU A 60 2.02 -6.36 7.44
N GLU A 61 1.39 -5.38 6.81
CA GLU A 61 -0.05 -5.40 6.57
C GLU A 61 -0.40 -6.43 5.48
N PHE A 62 -0.73 -7.65 5.93
CA PHE A 62 -1.13 -8.77 5.09
C PHE A 62 -2.64 -8.77 4.82
N MET A 63 -3.02 -9.07 3.57
CA MET A 63 -4.39 -9.41 3.24
C MET A 63 -4.70 -10.81 3.78
N ASP A 64 -5.57 -10.88 4.78
CA ASP A 64 -6.21 -12.13 5.16
C ASP A 64 -7.10 -12.62 3.99
N PRO A 65 -6.84 -13.82 3.42
CA PRO A 65 -7.54 -14.34 2.24
C PRO A 65 -8.96 -14.87 2.55
N ARG A 66 -9.40 -14.83 3.82
CA ARG A 66 -10.69 -15.36 4.25
C ARG A 66 -11.97 -14.64 3.77
N PRO A 67 -12.02 -13.36 3.36
CA PRO A 67 -13.27 -12.74 2.94
C PRO A 67 -13.69 -13.30 1.57
N THR A 68 -14.84 -13.96 1.55
CA THR A 68 -15.45 -14.51 0.34
C THR A 68 -16.27 -13.48 -0.44
N ASP A 69 -16.65 -12.36 0.21
CA ASP A 69 -17.42 -11.27 -0.37
C ASP A 69 -16.54 -10.26 -1.15
N PRO A 70 -16.86 -9.96 -2.43
CA PRO A 70 -16.07 -9.05 -3.28
C PRO A 70 -15.91 -7.63 -2.74
N VAL A 71 -16.95 -7.07 -2.11
CA VAL A 71 -16.90 -5.71 -1.54
C VAL A 71 -15.92 -5.68 -0.37
N SER A 72 -15.99 -6.68 0.49
CA SER A 72 -15.09 -6.84 1.64
C SER A 72 -13.63 -7.05 1.23
N ARG A 73 -13.39 -7.76 0.12
CA ARG A 73 -12.03 -7.90 -0.46
C ARG A 73 -11.50 -6.57 -0.98
N LEU A 74 -12.33 -5.81 -1.69
CA LEU A 74 -11.96 -4.51 -2.23
C LEU A 74 -11.70 -3.49 -1.11
N ASP A 75 -12.54 -3.43 -0.10
CA ASP A 75 -12.38 -2.53 1.06
C ASP A 75 -11.06 -2.79 1.81
N ARG A 76 -10.72 -4.06 2.03
CA ARG A 76 -9.41 -4.44 2.59
C ARG A 76 -8.26 -4.05 1.68
N ALA A 77 -8.37 -4.31 0.37
CA ALA A 77 -7.32 -3.94 -0.57
C ALA A 77 -7.08 -2.42 -0.56
N LEU A 78 -8.15 -1.62 -0.53
CA LEU A 78 -8.09 -0.17 -0.42
C LEU A 78 -7.50 0.29 0.92
N SER A 79 -7.81 -0.38 2.02
CA SER A 79 -7.22 -0.11 3.33
C SER A 79 -5.70 -0.29 3.31
N VAL A 80 -5.21 -1.43 2.79
CA VAL A 80 -3.76 -1.68 2.67
C VAL A 80 -3.08 -0.67 1.72
N ILE A 81 -3.75 -0.30 0.62
CA ILE A 81 -3.25 0.75 -0.29
C ILE A 81 -3.09 2.07 0.47
N ASN A 82 -4.09 2.48 1.24
CA ASN A 82 -4.07 3.73 1.98
C ASN A 82 -2.95 3.75 3.05
N THR A 83 -2.77 2.67 3.81
CA THR A 83 -1.66 2.56 4.78
C THR A 83 -0.31 2.72 4.08
N ARG A 84 -0.08 1.98 2.99
CA ARG A 84 1.19 2.03 2.24
C ARG A 84 1.43 3.39 1.60
N ALA A 85 0.40 4.01 1.02
CA ALA A 85 0.50 5.34 0.46
C ALA A 85 0.88 6.38 1.53
N ARG A 86 0.30 6.29 2.74
CA ARG A 86 0.66 7.17 3.87
C ARG A 86 2.11 6.98 4.31
N ALA A 87 2.57 5.73 4.41
CA ALA A 87 3.96 5.44 4.74
C ALA A 87 4.92 6.02 3.69
N PHE A 88 4.56 5.88 2.41
CA PHE A 88 5.35 6.41 1.29
C PHE A 88 5.43 7.94 1.31
N VAL A 89 4.31 8.62 1.56
CA VAL A 89 4.29 10.09 1.70
C VAL A 89 5.15 10.53 2.87
N ARG A 90 5.03 9.88 4.04
CA ARG A 90 5.84 10.21 5.22
C ARG A 90 7.34 10.05 4.95
N LEU A 91 7.71 9.02 4.20
CA LEU A 91 9.09 8.80 3.77
C LEU A 91 9.59 9.91 2.84
N ILE A 92 8.80 10.26 1.81
CA ILE A 92 9.15 11.35 0.90
C ILE A 92 9.30 12.68 1.66
N ASP A 93 8.38 12.97 2.59
CA ASP A 93 8.42 14.20 3.39
C ASP A 93 9.70 14.29 4.23
N TYR A 94 10.10 13.19 4.86
CA TYR A 94 11.37 13.10 5.61
C TYR A 94 12.57 13.37 4.70
N LEU A 95 12.64 12.66 3.56
CA LEU A 95 13.74 12.80 2.61
C LEU A 95 13.81 14.22 2.03
N ALA A 96 12.67 14.83 1.72
CA ALA A 96 12.60 16.19 1.19
C ALA A 96 13.14 17.22 2.18
N ARG A 97 12.85 17.06 3.48
CA ARG A 97 13.34 17.94 4.55
C ARG A 97 14.83 17.77 4.85
N HIS A 98 15.41 16.63 4.48
CA HIS A 98 16.82 16.31 4.76
C HIS A 98 17.70 16.26 3.52
N LYS A 99 17.17 16.65 2.36
CA LYS A 99 17.92 16.79 1.11
C LYS A 99 18.78 18.06 1.02
N GLN A 100 18.83 18.88 2.07
CA GLN A 100 19.62 20.12 2.14
C GLN A 100 20.92 19.98 2.97
N GLY A 101 21.42 18.74 3.17
CA GLY A 101 22.75 18.49 3.73
C GLY A 101 23.85 18.62 2.68
#